data_AF-A0A831SY78-F1
#
_entry.id   AF-A0A831SY78-F1
#
_cell.length_a   1.000
_cell.length_b   1.000
_cell.length_c   1.000
_cell.angle_alpha   90.00
_cell.angle_beta   90.00
_cell.angle_gamma   90.00
#
_symmetry.space_group_name_H-M   'P 1'
#
loop_
_entity.id
_entity.type
_entity.pdbx_description
1 polymer ?
#
loop_
_entity_poly.entity_id
_entity_poly.type
_entity_poly.pdbx_seq_one_letter_code
_entity_poly.pdbx_strand_id
1 'polypeptide(L)'
;MIDSLIGTVKGPGEKPHEFLFITADNTHTRIGEFVYYQAKSGNRELKIVGNITERSLVRNLPDSFLSDPNTPPNLISSLIGLMDEKSELYQITVATIGYFDEKLNDFVNPRIPPDPGQPVYLASSDLLASVLSPRKKGERGAAHIGSLLTREEGEVPIVLSVKEAVSTHLAILASTGAGKSYIAGVLVEEMMKPNNRAAVLIVDPHGEYDTLKEMESNKDFTDGRYRPEVKILLPDKVKVRFDTLELGDIRYLLPELSDKMNYFLTDAFRRVRERAGKYGHYGFYDLTDVLQKMIYTNSEEGSEGRSTYVSSIEALLWRLNYRFGQSKIFSDSEHNMLAELFRPGQCTVLQLNDIGEQEQQVIVGTLLRRVNNARVATEKREEADPMSDRFLPYPVFILIEEAHRFAPAGATVVSTNVLKTILSEGRKFGVGVGLITQRPGKLDQDVLSQCMTQFIMRIVNPIDQTTIASSVEGVGRKMLDELPALTKGQVIISGVSVNTPVMCRVRTRHTTHGGQTIDAPAQWAEWHSERRQAHREQSASILVRPEGKKGERIGGMDI
;
A
#
# COMPACT_ATOMS: atom_id res chain seq x y z
N MET A 1 9.36 29.27 -13.88
CA MET A 1 9.93 30.55 -13.40
C MET A 1 11.45 30.50 -13.48
N ILE A 2 12.11 31.62 -13.84
CA ILE A 2 13.58 31.77 -13.87
C ILE A 2 14.13 31.71 -12.44
N ASP A 3 15.35 31.19 -12.25
CA ASP A 3 16.05 31.19 -10.95
C ASP A 3 16.02 32.60 -10.33
N SER A 4 15.43 32.76 -9.14
CA SER A 4 15.27 34.05 -8.48
C SER A 4 16.11 34.14 -7.21
N LEU A 5 16.78 35.28 -6.99
CA LEU A 5 17.51 35.54 -5.76
C LEU A 5 16.51 35.73 -4.61
N ILE A 6 16.61 34.91 -3.57
CA ILE A 6 15.64 34.93 -2.45
C ILE A 6 16.26 35.29 -1.11
N GLY A 7 17.59 35.26 -0.98
CA GLY A 7 18.22 35.61 0.29
C GLY A 7 19.73 35.44 0.28
N THR A 8 20.30 35.57 1.47
CA THR A 8 21.75 35.56 1.66
C THR A 8 22.13 34.65 2.82
N VAL A 9 23.15 33.83 2.62
CA VAL A 9 23.64 32.88 3.62
C VAL A 9 24.11 33.63 4.86
N LYS A 10 23.60 33.21 6.02
CA LYS A 10 24.01 33.69 7.35
C LYS A 10 25.20 32.90 7.87
N GLY A 11 25.21 31.58 7.63
CA GLY A 11 26.21 30.67 8.16
C GLY A 11 25.70 29.24 8.27
N PRO A 12 26.41 28.35 8.99
CA PRO A 12 26.01 26.97 9.18
C PRO A 12 24.75 26.85 10.06
N GLY A 13 23.99 25.77 9.86
CA GLY A 13 22.89 25.37 10.73
C GLY A 13 23.36 24.58 11.94
N GLU A 14 22.41 24.05 12.73
CA GLU A 14 22.73 23.23 13.90
C GLU A 14 23.36 21.88 13.52
N LYS A 15 22.95 21.32 12.37
CA LYS A 15 23.46 20.04 11.88
C LYS A 15 24.53 20.24 10.78
N PRO A 16 25.47 19.29 10.60
CA PRO A 16 26.57 19.43 9.63
C PRO A 16 26.14 19.56 8.16
N HIS A 17 24.94 19.11 7.82
CA HIS A 17 24.39 19.17 6.46
C HIS A 17 23.40 20.34 6.28
N GLU A 18 23.37 21.28 7.22
CA GLU A 18 22.43 22.40 7.21
C GLU A 18 23.15 23.74 7.08
N PHE A 19 22.50 24.68 6.42
CA PHE A 19 22.90 26.08 6.42
C PHE A 19 21.69 26.97 6.65
N LEU A 20 21.97 28.19 7.08
CA LEU A 20 20.97 29.22 7.37
C LEU A 20 21.09 30.34 6.35
N PHE A 21 19.97 30.86 5.88
CA PHE A 21 19.95 32.11 5.12
C PHE A 21 18.89 33.08 5.66
N ILE A 22 19.12 34.38 5.44
CA ILE A 22 18.19 35.46 5.79
C ILE A 22 17.43 35.92 4.55
N THR A 23 16.14 36.14 4.71
CA THR A 23 15.26 36.65 3.65
C THR A 23 14.15 37.55 4.20
N ALA A 24 13.69 38.47 3.37
CA ALA A 24 12.43 39.19 3.54
C ALA A 24 11.27 38.56 2.73
N ASP A 25 11.55 37.53 1.92
CA ASP A 25 10.56 36.83 1.11
C ASP A 25 9.80 35.79 1.92
N ASN A 26 8.66 36.20 2.47
CA ASN A 26 7.71 35.34 3.17
C ASN A 26 6.99 34.36 2.23
N THR A 27 6.77 34.75 0.98
CA THR A 27 5.87 34.06 0.05
C THR A 27 6.49 32.80 -0.57
N HIS A 28 7.78 32.84 -0.91
CA HIS A 28 8.43 31.76 -1.64
C HIS A 28 9.28 30.83 -0.75
N THR A 29 9.42 31.12 0.54
CA THR A 29 10.24 30.31 1.48
C THR A 29 9.39 29.38 2.36
N ARG A 30 8.51 28.62 1.70
CA ARG A 30 7.65 27.62 2.36
C ARG A 30 8.45 26.37 2.74
N ILE A 31 8.05 25.70 3.82
CA ILE A 31 8.63 24.41 4.21
C ILE A 31 8.43 23.40 3.08
N GLY A 32 9.49 22.65 2.76
CA GLY A 32 9.54 21.71 1.64
C GLY A 32 9.89 22.31 0.28
N GLU A 33 10.04 23.64 0.17
CA GLU A 33 10.48 24.27 -1.07
C GLU A 33 12.00 24.08 -1.27
N PHE A 34 12.46 24.16 -2.52
CA PHE A 34 13.85 23.90 -2.88
C PHE A 34 14.58 25.18 -3.27
N VAL A 35 15.80 25.30 -2.77
CA VAL A 35 16.70 26.43 -3.01
C VAL A 35 18.06 25.91 -3.40
N TYR A 36 18.91 26.75 -3.98
CA TYR A 36 20.29 26.38 -4.25
C TYR A 36 21.27 27.53 -4.04
N TYR A 37 22.53 27.18 -3.80
CA TYR A 37 23.68 28.09 -3.88
C TYR A 37 24.69 27.54 -4.89
N GLN A 38 25.63 28.39 -5.32
CA GLN A 38 26.66 28.01 -6.30
C GLN A 38 27.96 27.63 -5.60
N ALA A 39 28.43 26.41 -5.74
CA ALA A 39 29.73 25.99 -5.22
C ALA A 39 30.72 25.77 -6.36
N LYS A 40 32.02 26.02 -6.11
CA LYS A 40 33.09 25.64 -7.04
C LYS A 40 33.76 24.38 -6.56
N SER A 41 33.87 23.39 -7.45
CA SER A 41 34.65 22.17 -7.22
C SER A 41 35.63 21.99 -8.38
N GLY A 42 36.91 22.33 -8.13
CA GLY A 42 37.90 22.48 -9.20
C GLY A 42 37.46 23.55 -10.21
N ASN A 43 37.36 23.17 -11.49
CA ASN A 43 36.94 24.05 -12.58
C ASN A 43 35.42 24.02 -12.87
N ARG A 44 34.63 23.29 -12.08
CA ARG A 44 33.18 23.19 -12.29
C ARG A 44 32.43 24.06 -11.29
N GLU A 45 31.45 24.81 -11.81
CA GLU A 45 30.41 25.43 -10.99
C GLU A 45 29.26 24.44 -10.81
N LEU A 46 28.87 24.23 -9.56
CA LEU A 46 27.85 23.28 -9.14
C LEU A 46 26.69 24.06 -8.51
N LYS A 47 25.45 23.76 -8.93
CA LYS A 47 24.25 24.20 -8.22
C LYS A 47 23.98 23.20 -7.10
N ILE A 48 24.28 23.58 -5.86
CA ILE A 48 24.02 22.74 -4.69
C ILE A 48 22.60 23.01 -4.22
N VAL A 49 21.71 22.05 -4.45
CA VAL A 49 20.30 22.10 -4.06
C VAL A 49 20.15 21.70 -2.59
N GLY A 50 19.24 22.38 -1.91
CA GLY A 50 18.79 22.05 -0.57
C GLY A 50 17.28 22.24 -0.42
N ASN A 51 16.72 21.62 0.61
CA ASN A 51 15.30 21.70 0.94
C ASN A 51 15.09 22.58 2.19
N ILE A 52 14.10 23.47 2.15
CA ILE A 52 13.74 24.30 3.31
C ILE A 52 13.05 23.42 4.35
N THR A 53 13.64 23.31 5.54
CA THR A 53 13.12 22.44 6.61
C THR A 53 12.53 23.21 7.77
N GLU A 54 12.94 24.46 7.97
CA GLU A 54 12.49 25.26 9.11
C GLU A 54 12.54 26.73 8.78
N ARG A 55 11.70 27.50 9.48
CA ARG A 55 11.62 28.94 9.36
C ARG A 55 11.36 29.58 10.71
N SER A 56 12.10 30.64 11.02
CA SER A 56 11.90 31.46 12.21
C SER A 56 11.97 32.95 11.89
N LEU A 57 11.22 33.76 12.63
CA LEU A 57 11.27 35.22 12.53
C LEU A 57 12.43 35.74 13.38
N VAL A 58 13.33 36.52 12.78
CA VAL A 58 14.52 37.07 13.47
C VAL A 58 14.39 38.55 13.76
N ARG A 59 13.74 39.29 12.86
CA ARG A 59 13.39 40.70 13.10
C ARG A 59 11.88 40.83 13.02
N ASN A 60 11.26 41.12 14.16
CA ASN A 60 9.83 41.38 14.27
C ASN A 60 9.56 42.86 14.52
N LEU A 61 8.33 43.30 14.27
CA LEU A 61 7.81 44.54 14.83
C LEU A 61 7.65 44.39 16.36
N PRO A 62 7.76 45.48 17.14
CA PRO A 62 7.59 45.38 18.59
C PRO A 62 6.17 44.93 18.97
N ASP A 63 6.07 44.01 19.93
CA ASP A 63 4.81 43.39 20.36
C ASP A 63 3.74 44.40 20.79
N SER A 64 4.16 45.53 21.37
CA SER A 64 3.27 46.63 21.76
C SER A 64 2.47 47.16 20.57
N PHE A 65 3.05 47.17 19.37
CA PHE A 65 2.35 47.60 18.16
C PHE A 65 1.49 46.49 17.56
N LEU A 66 1.97 45.24 17.60
CA LEU A 66 1.21 44.07 17.14
C LEU A 66 -0.05 43.81 17.98
N SER A 67 -0.11 44.37 19.19
CA SER A 67 -1.28 44.29 20.06
C SER A 67 -2.47 45.14 19.59
N ASP A 68 -2.26 46.13 18.71
CA ASP A 68 -3.34 46.90 18.07
C ASP A 68 -3.54 46.45 16.61
N PRO A 69 -4.59 45.66 16.33
CA PRO A 69 -4.85 45.15 14.98
C PRO A 69 -5.23 46.25 13.97
N ASN A 70 -5.54 47.47 14.42
CA ASN A 70 -5.89 48.58 13.53
C ASN A 70 -4.67 49.38 13.06
N THR A 71 -3.49 49.17 13.66
CA THR A 71 -2.27 49.87 13.25
C THR A 71 -1.53 49.03 12.22
N PRO A 72 -1.49 49.45 10.94
CA PRO A 72 -0.88 48.64 9.90
C PRO A 72 0.66 48.64 10.03
N PRO A 73 1.33 47.49 9.77
CA PRO A 73 2.79 47.31 9.90
C PRO A 73 3.66 48.37 9.21
N ASN A 74 3.20 48.87 8.06
CA ASN A 74 3.92 49.86 7.25
C ASN A 74 4.04 51.23 7.94
N LEU A 75 3.01 51.64 8.67
CA LEU A 75 3.01 52.89 9.44
C LEU A 75 4.08 52.85 10.54
N ILE A 76 4.19 51.70 11.23
CA ILE A 76 5.17 51.48 12.30
C ILE A 76 6.59 51.41 11.72
N SER A 77 6.76 50.69 10.60
CA SER A 77 8.05 50.56 9.90
C SER A 77 8.61 51.93 9.55
N SER A 78 7.76 52.84 9.06
CA SER A 78 8.15 54.23 8.77
C SER A 78 8.57 55.01 10.01
N LEU A 79 7.92 54.79 11.18
CA LEU A 79 8.24 55.46 12.45
C LEU A 79 9.60 55.04 13.02
N ILE A 80 10.04 53.81 12.77
CA ILE A 80 11.35 53.30 13.20
C ILE A 80 12.43 53.46 12.13
N GLY A 81 12.16 54.21 11.06
CA GLY A 81 13.12 54.51 9.98
C GLY A 81 13.35 53.35 9.01
N LEU A 82 12.51 52.31 9.02
CA LEU A 82 12.50 51.26 8.02
C LEU A 82 11.61 51.69 6.86
N MET A 83 12.23 52.19 5.78
CA MET A 83 11.51 52.69 4.60
C MET A 83 11.00 51.59 3.66
N ASP A 84 11.42 50.34 3.85
CA ASP A 84 10.98 49.21 3.02
C ASP A 84 9.68 48.59 3.53
N GLU A 85 8.79 48.20 2.59
CA GLU A 85 7.52 47.52 2.86
C GLU A 85 7.67 46.17 3.59
N LYS A 86 8.88 45.60 3.65
CA LYS A 86 9.18 44.32 4.30
C LYS A 86 10.06 44.51 5.54
N SER A 87 9.43 44.91 6.63
CA SER A 87 10.08 45.11 7.93
C SER A 87 10.50 43.81 8.62
N GLU A 88 9.84 42.70 8.31
CA GLU A 88 10.15 41.39 8.89
C GLU A 88 11.31 40.69 8.18
N LEU A 89 12.20 40.08 8.97
CA LEU A 89 13.27 39.22 8.44
C LEU A 89 13.12 37.81 9.00
N TYR A 90 13.19 36.84 8.10
CA TYR A 90 13.12 35.43 8.42
C TYR A 90 14.48 34.78 8.29
N GLN A 91 14.80 33.89 9.22
CA GLN A 91 15.86 32.92 9.10
C GLN A 91 15.27 31.60 8.62
N ILE A 92 15.86 31.07 7.56
CA ILE A 92 15.44 29.84 6.93
C ILE A 92 16.54 28.80 7.11
N THR A 93 16.17 27.63 7.63
CA THR A 93 17.08 26.48 7.73
C THR A 93 16.90 25.59 6.51
N VAL A 94 18.00 25.30 5.83
CA VAL A 94 18.03 24.49 4.62
C VAL A 94 18.85 23.24 4.88
N ALA A 95 18.27 22.07 4.62
CA ALA A 95 18.99 20.80 4.57
C ALA A 95 19.61 20.62 3.17
N THR A 96 20.94 20.57 3.12
CA THR A 96 21.70 20.39 1.88
C THR A 96 21.52 18.97 1.34
N ILE A 97 21.12 18.87 0.07
CA ILE A 97 20.99 17.60 -0.64
C ILE A 97 22.28 17.36 -1.44
N GLY A 98 22.61 18.25 -2.37
CA GLY A 98 23.77 18.10 -3.26
C GLY A 98 23.56 18.73 -4.62
N TYR A 99 24.49 18.50 -5.55
CA TYR A 99 24.25 18.77 -6.97
C TYR A 99 23.73 17.51 -7.66
N PHE A 100 22.97 17.68 -8.72
CA PHE A 100 22.49 16.54 -9.51
C PHE A 100 23.56 16.11 -10.51
N ASP A 101 23.98 14.84 -10.45
CA ASP A 101 24.90 14.25 -11.43
C ASP A 101 24.10 13.48 -12.48
N GLU A 102 24.12 13.97 -13.73
CA GLU A 102 23.35 13.38 -14.84
C GLU A 102 23.78 11.95 -15.19
N LYS A 103 25.03 11.55 -14.90
CA LYS A 103 25.53 10.20 -15.19
C LYS A 103 25.06 9.20 -14.14
N LEU A 104 25.04 9.62 -12.88
CA LEU A 104 24.49 8.82 -11.79
C LEU A 104 22.96 8.87 -11.74
N ASN A 105 22.36 9.89 -12.36
CA ASN A 105 20.94 10.21 -12.27
C ASN A 105 20.47 10.34 -10.81
N ASP A 106 21.32 10.96 -9.98
CA ASP A 106 21.12 11.08 -8.54
C ASP A 106 21.88 12.31 -7.99
N PHE A 107 21.55 12.70 -6.76
CA PHE A 107 22.24 13.78 -6.05
C PHE A 107 23.56 13.31 -5.45
N VAL A 108 24.61 14.09 -5.68
CA VAL A 108 25.92 13.92 -5.04
C VAL A 108 26.16 15.09 -4.10
N ASN A 109 26.41 14.78 -2.83
CA ASN A 109 26.78 15.80 -1.85
C ASN A 109 28.30 16.01 -1.86
N PRO A 110 28.82 17.16 -2.36
CA PRO A 110 30.24 17.42 -2.42
C PRO A 110 30.83 17.83 -1.07
N ARG A 111 29.99 17.96 -0.02
CA ARG A 111 30.34 18.42 1.33
C ARG A 111 31.02 19.80 1.35
N ILE A 112 30.63 20.66 0.41
CA ILE A 112 31.10 22.05 0.33
C ILE A 112 29.99 22.95 0.88
N PRO A 113 30.07 23.46 2.12
CA PRO A 113 29.09 24.39 2.65
C PRO A 113 29.16 25.75 1.93
N PRO A 114 28.08 26.55 1.95
CA PRO A 114 28.13 27.91 1.43
C PRO A 114 28.86 28.87 2.38
N ASP A 115 29.46 29.92 1.81
CA ASP A 115 30.10 30.98 2.59
C ASP A 115 29.06 31.99 3.12
N PRO A 116 29.23 32.55 4.33
CA PRO A 116 28.42 33.68 4.79
C PRO A 116 28.46 34.85 3.79
N GLY A 117 27.30 35.44 3.52
CA GLY A 117 27.15 36.50 2.51
C GLY A 117 26.88 36.00 1.09
N GLN A 118 26.92 34.69 0.84
CA GLN A 118 26.65 34.14 -0.47
C GLN A 118 25.16 34.23 -0.85
N PRO A 119 24.81 34.53 -2.12
CA PRO A 119 23.42 34.52 -2.58
C PRO A 119 22.82 33.12 -2.59
N VAL A 120 21.55 33.03 -2.19
CA VAL A 120 20.69 31.84 -2.27
C VAL A 120 19.57 32.10 -3.26
N TYR A 121 19.36 31.14 -4.16
CA TYR A 121 18.36 31.24 -5.22
C TYR A 121 17.23 30.23 -5.01
N LEU A 122 16.01 30.60 -5.38
CA LEU A 122 14.92 29.64 -5.53
C LEU A 122 15.22 28.74 -6.73
N ALA A 123 15.08 27.43 -6.56
CA ALA A 123 15.25 26.50 -7.67
C ALA A 123 14.12 26.70 -8.70
N SER A 124 14.48 26.85 -9.97
CA SER A 124 13.50 26.89 -11.06
C SER A 124 12.74 25.57 -11.20
N SER A 125 11.51 25.67 -11.67
CA SER A 125 10.62 24.52 -11.86
C SER A 125 11.17 23.54 -12.90
N ASP A 126 11.84 24.05 -13.94
CA ASP A 126 12.54 23.23 -14.95
C ASP A 126 13.69 22.43 -14.34
N LEU A 127 14.48 23.06 -13.46
CA LEU A 127 15.51 22.36 -12.71
C LEU A 127 14.88 21.26 -11.85
N LEU A 128 13.88 21.59 -11.02
CA LEU A 128 13.24 20.61 -10.14
C LEU A 128 12.56 19.45 -10.89
N ALA A 129 11.88 19.74 -12.00
CA ALA A 129 11.25 18.72 -12.85
C ALA A 129 12.28 17.75 -13.46
N SER A 130 13.53 18.20 -13.64
CA SER A 130 14.62 17.36 -14.16
C SER A 130 15.37 16.56 -13.09
N VAL A 131 15.41 17.01 -11.84
CA VAL A 131 16.29 16.42 -10.80
C VAL A 131 15.57 15.69 -9.68
N LEU A 132 14.30 16.01 -9.38
CA LEU A 132 13.58 15.37 -8.26
C LEU A 132 13.10 13.95 -8.60
N SER A 133 12.78 13.71 -9.86
CA SER A 133 12.21 12.46 -10.36
C SER A 133 13.22 11.68 -11.19
N PRO A 134 13.45 10.38 -10.94
CA PRO A 134 14.35 9.55 -11.74
C PRO A 134 13.83 9.25 -13.16
N ARG A 135 12.56 9.55 -13.43
CA ARG A 135 11.84 9.27 -14.69
C ARG A 135 11.05 10.48 -15.13
N LYS A 136 10.72 10.53 -16.43
CA LYS A 136 9.80 11.53 -16.99
C LYS A 136 8.48 10.91 -17.40
N LYS A 137 7.42 11.73 -17.44
CA LYS A 137 6.06 11.30 -17.80
C LYS A 137 6.06 10.65 -19.18
N GLY A 138 5.45 9.46 -19.27
CA GLY A 138 5.34 8.69 -20.52
C GLY A 138 6.53 7.77 -20.82
N GLU A 139 7.65 7.89 -20.10
CA GLU A 139 8.76 6.94 -20.26
C GLU A 139 8.38 5.54 -19.79
N ARG A 140 9.02 4.51 -20.35
CA ARG A 140 8.87 3.15 -19.85
C ARG A 140 9.36 3.06 -18.40
N GLY A 141 8.52 2.52 -17.52
CA GLY A 141 8.82 2.44 -16.09
C GLY A 141 8.53 3.73 -15.31
N ALA A 142 7.84 4.71 -15.89
CA ALA A 142 7.44 5.94 -15.22
C ALA A 142 6.04 5.83 -14.61
N ALA A 143 5.87 6.27 -13.36
CA ALA A 143 4.57 6.43 -12.71
C ALA A 143 4.37 7.86 -12.20
N HIS A 144 3.50 8.62 -12.86
CA HIS A 144 3.20 10.00 -12.48
C HIS A 144 2.17 10.05 -11.34
N ILE A 145 2.64 10.42 -10.14
CA ILE A 145 1.84 10.45 -8.92
C ILE A 145 1.12 11.78 -8.72
N GLY A 146 1.72 12.88 -9.19
CA GLY A 146 1.18 14.21 -8.97
C GLY A 146 2.21 15.31 -9.18
N SER A 147 2.10 16.41 -8.43
CA SER A 147 3.00 17.56 -8.55
C SER A 147 3.58 17.97 -7.20
N LEU A 148 4.75 18.62 -7.22
CA LEU A 148 5.40 19.14 -6.02
C LEU A 148 4.43 20.05 -5.25
N LEU A 149 4.28 19.82 -3.94
CA LEU A 149 3.25 20.46 -3.13
C LEU A 149 3.42 21.98 -3.04
N THR A 150 4.66 22.45 -3.00
CA THR A 150 4.98 23.88 -2.90
C THR A 150 4.83 24.62 -4.23
N ARG A 151 4.55 23.92 -5.33
CA ARG A 151 4.38 24.51 -6.66
C ARG A 151 2.94 24.40 -7.16
N GLU A 152 2.67 25.18 -8.20
CA GLU A 152 1.39 25.10 -8.88
C GLU A 152 1.22 23.72 -9.53
N GLU A 153 -0.03 23.30 -9.66
CA GLU A 153 -0.34 21.99 -10.24
C GLU A 153 0.21 21.87 -11.67
N GLY A 154 0.93 20.78 -11.93
CA GLY A 154 1.57 20.51 -13.22
C GLY A 154 2.93 21.20 -13.43
N GLU A 155 3.34 22.14 -12.57
CA GLU A 155 4.59 22.90 -12.76
C GLU A 155 5.84 22.03 -12.54
N VAL A 156 5.81 21.18 -11.52
CA VAL A 156 6.88 20.22 -11.21
C VAL A 156 6.26 18.84 -11.00
N PRO A 157 6.21 17.99 -12.04
CA PRO A 157 5.63 16.65 -11.92
C PRO A 157 6.53 15.73 -11.09
N ILE A 158 5.91 14.96 -10.19
CA ILE A 158 6.57 13.92 -9.42
C ILE A 158 6.29 12.57 -10.08
N VAL A 159 7.35 11.96 -10.61
CA VAL A 159 7.29 10.76 -11.43
C VAL A 159 8.24 9.72 -10.87
N LEU A 160 7.68 8.59 -10.46
CA LEU A 160 8.42 7.50 -9.83
C LEU A 160 8.98 6.53 -10.84
N SER A 161 10.05 5.85 -10.43
CA SER A 161 10.53 4.65 -11.12
C SER A 161 9.74 3.42 -10.67
N VAL A 162 8.88 2.89 -11.54
CA VAL A 162 8.14 1.64 -11.32
C VAL A 162 9.10 0.47 -11.13
N LYS A 163 10.25 0.47 -11.83
CA LYS A 163 11.29 -0.55 -11.67
C LYS A 163 11.76 -0.60 -10.21
N GLU A 164 12.12 0.56 -9.65
CA GLU A 164 12.61 0.61 -8.27
C GLU A 164 11.48 0.26 -7.30
N ALA A 165 10.29 0.87 -7.44
CA ALA A 165 9.12 0.58 -6.61
C ALA A 165 8.73 -0.91 -6.54
N VAL A 166 8.78 -1.62 -7.68
CA VAL A 166 8.51 -3.07 -7.72
C VAL A 166 9.68 -3.86 -7.13
N SER A 167 10.92 -3.48 -7.44
CA SER A 167 12.09 -4.27 -7.03
C SER A 167 12.53 -4.08 -5.58
N THR A 168 12.16 -2.96 -4.94
CA THR A 168 12.58 -2.64 -3.57
C THR A 168 11.43 -2.55 -2.58
N HIS A 169 10.25 -3.00 -3.02
CA HIS A 169 9.01 -2.94 -2.25
C HIS A 169 8.59 -1.50 -1.92
N LEU A 170 7.33 -1.31 -1.56
CA LEU A 170 6.84 -0.02 -1.14
C LEU A 170 5.86 -0.11 0.01
N ALA A 171 5.75 0.96 0.78
CA ALA A 171 4.75 1.09 1.82
C ALA A 171 3.89 2.34 1.58
N ILE A 172 2.56 2.21 1.72
CA ILE A 172 1.63 3.34 1.82
C ILE A 172 1.16 3.39 3.27
N LEU A 173 1.48 4.47 3.97
CA LEU A 173 1.24 4.69 5.39
C LEU A 173 0.35 5.93 5.54
N ALA A 174 -0.78 5.80 6.23
CA ALA A 174 -1.73 6.89 6.34
C ALA A 174 -2.61 6.74 7.58
N SER A 175 -3.26 7.79 8.05
CA SER A 175 -4.41 7.66 8.97
C SER A 175 -5.71 7.36 8.22
N THR A 176 -6.74 6.92 8.93
CA THR A 176 -8.07 6.66 8.34
C THR A 176 -8.60 7.91 7.63
N GLY A 177 -9.10 7.73 6.40
CA GLY A 177 -9.68 8.81 5.60
C GLY A 177 -8.67 9.78 4.96
N ALA A 178 -7.36 9.50 5.04
CA ALA A 178 -6.32 10.35 4.43
C ALA A 178 -6.16 10.16 2.91
N GLY A 179 -6.78 9.13 2.31
CA GLY A 179 -6.72 8.85 0.86
C GLY A 179 -5.76 7.70 0.46
N LYS A 180 -5.58 6.72 1.35
CA LYS A 180 -4.72 5.55 1.16
C LYS A 180 -5.05 4.71 -0.08
N SER A 181 -6.28 4.24 -0.21
CA SER A 181 -6.73 3.44 -1.36
C SER A 181 -6.82 4.31 -2.62
N TYR A 182 -6.95 5.64 -2.46
CA TYR A 182 -6.89 6.59 -3.57
C TYR A 182 -5.49 6.64 -4.20
N ILE A 183 -4.44 6.83 -3.41
CA ILE A 183 -3.06 6.84 -3.93
C ILE A 183 -2.63 5.46 -4.45
N ALA A 184 -3.09 4.38 -3.81
CA ALA A 184 -2.94 3.03 -4.32
C ALA A 184 -3.57 2.88 -5.71
N GLY A 185 -4.80 3.38 -5.90
CA GLY A 185 -5.47 3.43 -7.19
C GLY A 185 -4.69 4.24 -8.23
N VAL A 186 -4.15 5.42 -7.88
CA VAL A 186 -3.26 6.20 -8.78
C VAL A 186 -2.04 5.39 -9.20
N LEU A 187 -1.41 4.69 -8.26
CA LEU A 187 -0.24 3.86 -8.55
C LEU A 187 -0.60 2.70 -9.50
N VAL A 188 -1.70 2.01 -9.26
CA VAL A 188 -2.17 0.89 -10.10
C VAL A 188 -2.55 1.40 -11.49
N GLU A 189 -3.20 2.55 -11.60
CA GLU A 189 -3.46 3.22 -12.89
C GLU A 189 -2.16 3.42 -13.67
N GLU A 190 -1.14 4.02 -13.04
CA GLU A 190 0.16 4.20 -13.69
C GLU A 190 0.82 2.88 -14.10
N MET A 191 0.71 1.84 -13.27
CA MET A 191 1.24 0.50 -13.58
C MET A 191 0.52 -0.16 -14.77
N MET A 192 -0.76 0.13 -14.97
CA MET A 192 -1.57 -0.39 -16.08
C MET A 192 -1.44 0.41 -17.38
N LYS A 193 -0.81 1.59 -17.37
CA LYS A 193 -0.61 2.38 -18.59
C LYS A 193 0.23 1.64 -19.65
N PRO A 194 0.09 1.99 -20.94
CA PRO A 194 0.78 1.33 -22.05
C PRO A 194 2.30 1.27 -21.95
N ASN A 195 2.92 2.22 -21.27
CA ASN A 195 4.37 2.29 -21.03
C ASN A 195 4.85 1.31 -19.94
N ASN A 196 3.96 0.76 -19.11
CA ASN A 196 4.31 -0.12 -17.98
C ASN A 196 3.77 -1.54 -18.12
N ARG A 197 2.46 -1.70 -18.40
CA ARG A 197 1.80 -3.01 -18.61
C ARG A 197 2.16 -4.04 -17.53
N ALA A 198 2.15 -3.62 -16.27
CA ALA A 198 2.58 -4.46 -15.16
C ALA A 198 1.65 -5.67 -14.95
N ALA A 199 2.13 -6.68 -14.22
CA ALA A 199 1.30 -7.76 -13.68
C ALA A 199 1.05 -7.47 -12.19
N VAL A 200 -0.18 -7.05 -11.86
CA VAL A 200 -0.53 -6.56 -10.52
C VAL A 200 -1.58 -7.46 -9.88
N LEU A 201 -1.39 -7.79 -8.62
CA LEU A 201 -2.41 -8.39 -7.77
C LEU A 201 -2.67 -7.48 -6.57
N ILE A 202 -3.93 -7.20 -6.26
CA ILE A 202 -4.35 -6.47 -5.07
C ILE A 202 -5.05 -7.48 -4.15
N VAL A 203 -4.55 -7.63 -2.93
CA VAL A 203 -5.24 -8.34 -1.84
C VAL A 203 -6.09 -7.30 -1.13
N ASP A 204 -7.41 -7.45 -1.22
CA ASP A 204 -8.38 -6.46 -0.78
C ASP A 204 -9.35 -7.06 0.26
N PRO A 205 -9.10 -6.86 1.57
CA PRO A 205 -10.00 -7.30 2.62
C PRO A 205 -11.32 -6.53 2.70
N HIS A 206 -11.51 -5.44 1.95
CA HIS A 206 -12.64 -4.51 2.11
C HIS A 206 -13.47 -4.25 0.85
N GLY A 207 -12.97 -4.63 -0.34
CA GLY A 207 -13.71 -4.52 -1.60
C GLY A 207 -13.75 -3.11 -2.19
N GLU A 208 -12.67 -2.33 -2.05
CA GLU A 208 -12.63 -0.90 -2.46
C GLU A 208 -12.17 -0.67 -3.91
N TYR A 209 -11.65 -1.71 -4.57
CA TYR A 209 -10.92 -1.58 -5.84
C TYR A 209 -11.72 -1.92 -7.11
N ASP A 210 -13.02 -2.22 -7.01
CA ASP A 210 -13.85 -2.64 -8.16
C ASP A 210 -13.94 -1.61 -9.28
N THR A 211 -13.90 -0.33 -8.89
CA THR A 211 -13.89 0.83 -9.80
C THR A 211 -12.70 0.86 -10.76
N LEU A 212 -11.61 0.13 -10.47
CA LEU A 212 -10.48 0.01 -11.39
C LEU A 212 -10.89 -0.61 -12.73
N LYS A 213 -11.98 -1.37 -12.79
CA LYS A 213 -12.49 -1.95 -14.04
C LYS A 213 -12.81 -0.93 -15.13
N GLU A 214 -13.06 0.32 -14.76
CA GLU A 214 -13.24 1.43 -15.69
C GLU A 214 -12.02 1.63 -16.63
N MET A 215 -10.81 1.23 -16.20
CA MET A 215 -9.58 1.30 -17.01
C MET A 215 -9.71 0.54 -18.34
N GLU A 216 -10.44 -0.58 -18.39
CA GLU A 216 -10.61 -1.39 -19.60
C GLU A 216 -11.27 -0.60 -20.74
N SER A 217 -12.15 0.35 -20.38
CA SER A 217 -12.90 1.19 -21.30
C SER A 217 -12.27 2.56 -21.55
N ASN A 218 -11.25 2.93 -20.77
CA ASN A 218 -10.66 4.27 -20.80
C ASN A 218 -9.47 4.33 -21.77
N LYS A 219 -9.55 5.24 -22.75
CA LYS A 219 -8.56 5.41 -23.82
C LYS A 219 -7.15 5.72 -23.31
N ASP A 220 -7.02 6.38 -22.16
CA ASP A 220 -5.73 6.73 -21.54
C ASP A 220 -4.88 5.50 -21.17
N PHE A 221 -5.50 4.32 -21.09
CA PHE A 221 -4.84 3.06 -20.77
C PHE A 221 -4.60 2.17 -21.99
N THR A 222 -4.97 2.63 -23.18
CA THR A 222 -4.96 1.80 -24.39
C THR A 222 -3.93 2.30 -25.40
N ASP A 223 -3.25 1.38 -26.11
CA ASP A 223 -2.29 1.72 -27.16
C ASP A 223 -2.22 0.62 -28.21
N GLY A 224 -2.61 0.94 -29.45
CA GLY A 224 -2.71 -0.04 -30.53
C GLY A 224 -3.58 -1.24 -30.12
N ARG A 225 -2.95 -2.42 -30.02
CA ARG A 225 -3.59 -3.68 -29.59
C ARG A 225 -3.61 -3.90 -28.08
N TYR A 226 -2.90 -3.09 -27.29
CA TYR A 226 -2.89 -3.21 -25.84
C TYR A 226 -4.18 -2.65 -25.23
N ARG A 227 -4.79 -3.43 -24.34
CA ARG A 227 -5.87 -3.03 -23.44
C ARG A 227 -5.54 -3.60 -22.06
N PRO A 228 -5.70 -2.82 -20.98
CA PRO A 228 -5.55 -3.38 -19.64
C PRO A 228 -6.70 -4.36 -19.38
N GLU A 229 -6.46 -5.33 -18.52
CA GLU A 229 -7.47 -6.29 -18.04
C GLU A 229 -7.58 -6.16 -16.52
N VAL A 230 -8.81 -6.04 -16.00
CA VAL A 230 -9.07 -5.95 -14.57
C VAL A 230 -9.98 -7.09 -14.14
N LYS A 231 -9.38 -8.06 -13.45
CA LYS A 231 -10.06 -9.27 -12.99
C LYS A 231 -10.41 -9.16 -11.51
N ILE A 232 -11.70 -9.12 -11.19
CA ILE A 232 -12.18 -9.12 -9.81
C ILE A 232 -12.50 -10.58 -9.43
N LEU A 233 -11.75 -11.12 -8.46
CA LEU A 233 -11.96 -12.44 -7.91
C LEU A 233 -12.74 -12.30 -6.60
N LEU A 234 -14.02 -12.62 -6.66
CA LEU A 234 -14.95 -12.58 -5.52
C LEU A 234 -14.60 -13.66 -4.48
N PRO A 235 -15.02 -13.48 -3.20
CA PRO A 235 -14.72 -14.42 -2.12
C PRO A 235 -15.08 -15.89 -2.41
N ASP A 236 -16.20 -16.16 -3.10
CA ASP A 236 -16.65 -17.51 -3.44
C ASP A 236 -15.80 -18.20 -4.52
N LYS A 237 -15.00 -17.43 -5.25
CA LYS A 237 -14.10 -17.90 -6.32
C LYS A 237 -12.67 -18.11 -5.84
N VAL A 238 -12.36 -17.73 -4.60
CA VAL A 238 -11.05 -17.97 -4.00
C VAL A 238 -10.94 -19.44 -3.64
N LYS A 239 -9.95 -20.12 -4.22
CA LYS A 239 -9.69 -21.55 -4.04
C LYS A 239 -8.24 -21.78 -3.67
N VAL A 240 -8.04 -22.57 -2.62
CA VAL A 240 -6.72 -23.02 -2.14
C VAL A 240 -6.70 -24.54 -2.11
N ARG A 241 -5.74 -25.14 -2.80
CA ARG A 241 -5.62 -26.58 -2.86
C ARG A 241 -4.96 -27.10 -1.59
N PHE A 242 -5.48 -28.18 -1.02
CA PHE A 242 -5.07 -28.67 0.29
C PHE A 242 -3.58 -29.06 0.34
N ASP A 243 -3.04 -29.65 -0.73
CA ASP A 243 -1.62 -30.02 -0.84
C ASP A 243 -0.65 -28.82 -0.84
N THR A 244 -1.14 -27.60 -1.05
CA THR A 244 -0.34 -26.36 -1.00
C THR A 244 -0.20 -25.81 0.42
N LEU A 245 -0.97 -26.34 1.38
CA LEU A 245 -0.89 -25.98 2.78
C LEU A 245 0.31 -26.67 3.45
N GLU A 246 0.99 -25.92 4.29
CA GLU A 246 1.99 -26.44 5.23
C GLU A 246 1.31 -26.86 6.53
N LEU A 247 1.96 -27.75 7.30
CA LEU A 247 1.45 -28.20 8.61
C LEU A 247 1.19 -27.00 9.55
N GLY A 248 2.00 -25.95 9.45
CA GLY A 248 1.82 -24.71 10.20
C GLY A 248 0.51 -24.01 9.87
N ASP A 249 0.10 -24.00 8.60
CA ASP A 249 -1.15 -23.39 8.16
C ASP A 249 -2.35 -24.15 8.70
N ILE A 250 -2.31 -25.49 8.62
CA ILE A 250 -3.39 -26.35 9.13
C ILE A 250 -3.53 -26.14 10.64
N ARG A 251 -2.43 -26.12 11.40
CA ARG A 251 -2.46 -25.81 12.84
C ARG A 251 -3.01 -24.42 13.12
N TYR A 252 -2.64 -23.43 12.32
CA TYR A 252 -3.12 -22.06 12.48
C TYR A 252 -4.63 -21.94 12.30
N LEU A 253 -5.20 -22.74 11.39
CA LEU A 253 -6.65 -22.81 11.15
C LEU A 253 -7.41 -23.65 12.18
N LEU A 254 -6.72 -24.35 13.08
CA LEU A 254 -7.29 -25.22 14.10
C LEU A 254 -6.91 -24.70 15.49
N PRO A 255 -7.70 -23.81 16.10
CA PRO A 255 -7.38 -23.27 17.42
C PRO A 255 -7.36 -24.38 18.50
N GLU A 256 -6.55 -24.15 19.54
CA GLU A 256 -6.55 -24.91 20.81
C GLU A 256 -6.24 -26.42 20.71
N LEU A 257 -5.38 -26.84 19.77
CA LEU A 257 -4.97 -28.25 19.69
C LEU A 257 -4.16 -28.66 20.93
N SER A 258 -4.53 -29.78 21.57
CA SER A 258 -3.73 -30.37 22.65
C SER A 258 -2.41 -30.94 22.11
N ASP A 259 -1.41 -31.15 22.97
CA ASP A 259 -0.12 -31.73 22.56
C ASP A 259 -0.29 -33.10 21.87
N LYS A 260 -1.22 -33.92 22.36
CA LYS A 260 -1.55 -35.21 21.73
C LYS A 260 -2.16 -35.03 20.35
N MET A 261 -3.09 -34.09 20.18
CA MET A 261 -3.66 -33.78 18.87
C MET A 261 -2.60 -33.27 17.90
N ASN A 262 -1.70 -32.39 18.36
CA ASN A 262 -0.57 -31.89 17.57
C ASN A 262 0.35 -33.03 17.14
N TYR A 263 0.66 -33.97 18.03
CA TYR A 263 1.44 -35.17 17.71
C TYR A 263 0.79 -35.99 16.60
N PHE A 264 -0.50 -36.34 16.75
CA PHE A 264 -1.22 -37.13 15.74
C PHE A 264 -1.36 -36.41 14.40
N LEU A 265 -1.66 -35.11 14.42
CA LEU A 265 -1.71 -34.30 13.19
C LEU A 265 -0.36 -34.31 12.47
N THR A 266 0.74 -34.19 13.21
CA THR A 266 2.10 -34.20 12.65
C THR A 266 2.44 -35.55 12.03
N ASP A 267 2.18 -36.65 12.76
CA ASP A 267 2.45 -38.00 12.25
C ASP A 267 1.59 -38.31 11.02
N ALA A 268 0.30 -37.95 11.06
CA ALA A 268 -0.61 -38.17 9.95
C ALA A 268 -0.18 -37.34 8.72
N PHE A 269 0.10 -36.05 8.90
CA PHE A 269 0.54 -35.18 7.82
C PHE A 269 1.85 -35.67 7.18
N ARG A 270 2.81 -36.14 7.99
CA ARG A 270 4.06 -36.76 7.49
C ARG A 270 3.75 -37.98 6.62
N ARG A 271 2.95 -38.93 7.12
CA ARG A 271 2.59 -40.17 6.39
C ARG A 271 1.86 -39.87 5.08
N VAL A 272 0.96 -38.88 5.06
CA VAL A 272 0.25 -38.46 3.85
C VAL A 272 1.24 -37.89 2.84
N ARG A 273 2.15 -36.99 3.24
CA ARG A 273 3.16 -36.41 2.35
C ARG A 273 4.13 -37.46 1.80
N GLU A 274 4.55 -38.42 2.60
CA GLU A 274 5.40 -39.54 2.14
C GLU A 274 4.69 -40.42 1.11
N ARG A 275 3.39 -40.67 1.29
CA ARG A 275 2.57 -41.36 0.27
C ARG A 275 2.42 -40.51 -0.99
N ALA A 276 2.11 -39.22 -0.83
CA ALA A 276 1.92 -38.29 -1.94
C ALA A 276 3.19 -38.10 -2.78
N GLY A 277 4.37 -38.10 -2.17
CA GLY A 277 5.65 -38.08 -2.91
C GLY A 277 5.79 -39.20 -3.94
N LYS A 278 5.01 -40.29 -3.84
CA LYS A 278 4.92 -41.37 -4.82
C LYS A 278 3.82 -41.19 -5.89
N TYR A 279 2.78 -40.39 -5.61
CA TYR A 279 1.57 -40.26 -6.43
C TYR A 279 1.22 -38.81 -6.84
N GLY A 280 2.04 -37.83 -6.47
CA GLY A 280 1.92 -36.41 -6.83
C GLY A 280 1.19 -35.54 -5.79
N HIS A 281 -0.10 -35.82 -5.56
CA HIS A 281 -1.01 -34.94 -4.82
C HIS A 281 -1.68 -35.64 -3.62
N TYR A 282 -2.14 -34.87 -2.64
CA TYR A 282 -2.97 -35.34 -1.52
C TYR A 282 -4.02 -34.32 -1.12
N GLY A 283 -5.17 -34.81 -0.67
CA GLY A 283 -6.29 -34.01 -0.21
C GLY A 283 -6.50 -34.03 1.30
N PHE A 284 -7.50 -33.28 1.72
CA PHE A 284 -8.07 -33.32 3.06
C PHE A 284 -8.52 -34.74 3.41
N TYR A 285 -9.21 -35.43 2.50
CA TYR A 285 -9.73 -36.76 2.78
C TYR A 285 -8.63 -37.80 3.01
N ASP A 286 -7.49 -37.68 2.30
CA ASP A 286 -6.32 -38.53 2.53
C ASP A 286 -5.76 -38.37 3.95
N LEU A 287 -5.73 -37.14 4.46
CA LEU A 287 -5.32 -36.85 5.83
C LEU A 287 -6.28 -37.48 6.85
N THR A 288 -7.59 -37.35 6.62
CA THR A 288 -8.58 -37.96 7.51
C THR A 288 -8.56 -39.49 7.49
N ASP A 289 -8.32 -40.11 6.33
CA ASP A 289 -8.17 -41.57 6.21
C ASP A 289 -6.95 -42.08 7.00
N VAL A 290 -5.82 -41.37 6.94
CA VAL A 290 -4.64 -41.71 7.74
C VAL A 290 -4.94 -41.62 9.24
N LEU A 291 -5.64 -40.58 9.70
CA LEU A 291 -6.05 -40.43 11.10
C LEU A 291 -7.04 -41.53 11.52
N GLN A 292 -8.01 -41.87 10.68
CA GLN A 292 -8.94 -42.96 10.95
C GLN A 292 -8.21 -44.31 11.07
N LYS A 293 -7.24 -44.60 10.19
CA LYS A 293 -6.40 -45.80 10.29
C LYS A 293 -5.61 -45.86 11.59
N MET A 294 -5.14 -44.73 12.11
CA MET A 294 -4.47 -44.68 13.41
C MET A 294 -5.39 -45.08 14.57
N ILE A 295 -6.71 -44.82 14.49
CA ILE A 295 -7.67 -45.28 15.51
C ILE A 295 -7.64 -46.81 15.58
N TYR A 296 -7.72 -47.49 14.42
CA TYR A 296 -7.71 -48.95 14.36
C TYR A 296 -6.38 -49.54 14.86
N THR A 297 -5.23 -49.02 14.42
CA THR A 297 -3.92 -49.54 14.87
C THR A 297 -3.73 -49.38 16.39
N ASN A 298 -4.15 -48.25 16.97
CA ASN A 298 -4.06 -48.03 18.42
C ASN A 298 -5.17 -48.76 19.21
N SER A 299 -6.15 -49.35 18.53
CA SER A 299 -7.20 -50.16 19.15
C SER A 299 -6.84 -51.65 19.30
N GLU A 300 -5.77 -52.12 18.64
CA GLU A 300 -5.33 -53.52 18.71
C GLU A 300 -4.21 -53.74 19.75
N GLU A 301 -3.42 -52.72 20.11
CA GLU A 301 -2.35 -52.82 21.12
C GLU A 301 -2.90 -52.66 22.55
N GLY A 302 -2.66 -53.64 23.44
CA GLY A 302 -3.32 -53.79 24.74
C GLY A 302 -2.66 -53.08 25.93
N SER A 303 -2.83 -51.75 26.07
CA SER A 303 -2.31 -50.99 27.24
C SER A 303 -3.22 -49.83 27.72
N GLU A 304 -3.02 -49.42 28.99
CA GLU A 304 -3.68 -48.26 29.63
C GLU A 304 -3.38 -46.96 28.86
N GLY A 305 -4.44 -46.26 28.42
CA GLY A 305 -4.35 -45.02 27.63
C GLY A 305 -5.12 -45.03 26.29
N ARG A 306 -5.64 -46.19 25.87
CA ARG A 306 -6.40 -46.38 24.60
C ARG A 306 -7.55 -45.38 24.39
N SER A 307 -8.44 -45.24 25.37
CA SER A 307 -9.60 -44.34 25.29
C SER A 307 -9.18 -42.88 25.08
N THR A 308 -8.10 -42.47 25.73
CA THR A 308 -7.58 -41.10 25.64
C THR A 308 -6.92 -40.80 24.29
N TYR A 309 -6.30 -41.78 23.64
CA TYR A 309 -5.74 -41.61 22.29
C TYR A 309 -6.82 -41.56 21.22
N VAL A 310 -7.77 -42.51 21.26
CA VAL A 310 -8.89 -42.55 20.31
C VAL A 310 -9.70 -41.25 20.39
N SER A 311 -10.09 -40.82 21.60
CA SER A 311 -10.81 -39.56 21.80
C SER A 311 -10.03 -38.33 21.31
N SER A 312 -8.70 -38.30 21.45
CA SER A 312 -7.87 -37.21 20.92
C SER A 312 -7.89 -37.17 19.39
N ILE A 313 -7.83 -38.33 18.73
CA ILE A 313 -7.89 -38.43 17.26
C ILE A 313 -9.29 -38.09 16.75
N GLU A 314 -10.35 -38.57 17.42
CA GLU A 314 -11.74 -38.24 17.07
C GLU A 314 -12.02 -36.74 17.20
N ALA A 315 -11.56 -36.11 18.28
CA ALA A 315 -11.68 -34.67 18.45
C ALA A 315 -10.88 -33.89 17.40
N LEU A 316 -9.68 -34.37 17.01
CA LEU A 316 -8.92 -33.79 15.90
C LEU A 316 -9.68 -33.92 14.57
N LEU A 317 -10.24 -35.10 14.27
CA LEU A 317 -11.06 -35.34 13.09
C LEU A 317 -12.29 -34.44 13.05
N TRP A 318 -12.97 -34.22 14.18
CA TRP A 318 -14.10 -33.29 14.27
C TRP A 318 -13.69 -31.86 13.91
N ARG A 319 -12.57 -31.36 14.45
CA ARG A 319 -12.06 -30.02 14.15
C ARG A 319 -11.65 -29.86 12.68
N LEU A 320 -10.97 -30.88 12.15
CA LEU A 320 -10.59 -30.96 10.74
C LEU A 320 -11.82 -30.94 9.82
N ASN A 321 -12.85 -31.74 10.12
CA ASN A 321 -14.10 -31.76 9.36
C ASN A 321 -14.87 -30.44 9.45
N TYR A 322 -14.93 -29.83 10.64
CA TYR A 322 -15.55 -28.53 10.83
C TYR A 322 -14.87 -27.45 9.98
N ARG A 323 -13.53 -27.52 9.86
CA ARG A 323 -12.75 -26.52 9.15
C ARG A 323 -12.71 -26.72 7.64
N PHE A 324 -12.50 -27.94 7.18
CA PHE A 324 -12.21 -28.25 5.78
C PHE A 324 -13.33 -29.02 5.09
N GLY A 325 -14.12 -29.83 5.82
CA GLY A 325 -15.06 -30.78 5.23
C GLY A 325 -16.20 -30.16 4.42
N GLN A 326 -16.55 -28.89 4.66
CA GLN A 326 -17.52 -28.11 3.88
C GLN A 326 -16.95 -26.75 3.43
N SER A 327 -15.61 -26.63 3.41
CA SER A 327 -14.99 -25.37 3.03
C SER A 327 -15.25 -25.07 1.56
N LYS A 328 -15.66 -23.83 1.28
CA LYS A 328 -15.72 -23.32 -0.11
C LYS A 328 -14.37 -22.85 -0.61
N ILE A 329 -13.41 -22.63 0.27
CA ILE A 329 -12.10 -22.06 -0.04
C ILE A 329 -11.09 -23.19 -0.22
N PHE A 330 -11.00 -24.10 0.75
CA PHE A 330 -10.03 -25.19 0.72
C PHE A 330 -10.59 -26.38 -0.07
N SER A 331 -9.87 -26.82 -1.09
CA SER A 331 -10.27 -27.89 -2.02
C SER A 331 -9.17 -28.93 -2.17
N ASP A 332 -9.52 -30.19 -2.41
CA ASP A 332 -8.54 -31.26 -2.62
C ASP A 332 -7.84 -31.16 -4.00
N SER A 333 -8.48 -30.53 -4.98
CA SER A 333 -8.01 -30.50 -6.37
C SER A 333 -7.90 -29.11 -6.97
N GLU A 334 -8.66 -28.14 -6.47
CA GLU A 334 -8.76 -26.81 -7.09
C GLU A 334 -7.94 -25.75 -6.36
N HIS A 335 -7.28 -24.88 -7.12
CA HIS A 335 -6.80 -23.58 -6.67
C HIS A 335 -6.80 -22.57 -7.81
N ASN A 336 -6.76 -21.28 -7.50
CA ASN A 336 -6.55 -20.26 -8.52
C ASN A 336 -5.11 -20.33 -9.04
N MET A 337 -4.93 -20.64 -10.33
CA MET A 337 -3.63 -20.79 -10.99
C MET A 337 -2.89 -19.45 -11.05
N LEU A 338 -1.58 -19.43 -10.83
CA LEU A 338 -0.80 -18.18 -10.87
C LEU A 338 -0.88 -17.49 -12.25
N ALA A 339 -0.88 -18.27 -13.33
CA ALA A 339 -1.03 -17.77 -14.69
C ALA A 339 -2.39 -17.08 -14.96
N GLU A 340 -3.40 -17.35 -14.14
CA GLU A 340 -4.70 -16.67 -14.20
C GLU A 340 -4.78 -15.41 -13.33
N LEU A 341 -3.92 -15.33 -12.31
CA LEU A 341 -3.85 -14.21 -11.36
C LEU A 341 -2.90 -13.12 -11.82
N PHE A 342 -1.87 -13.49 -12.59
CA PHE A 342 -0.86 -12.57 -13.07
C PHE A 342 -0.76 -12.66 -14.58
N ARG A 343 -0.70 -11.50 -15.23
CA ARG A 343 -0.35 -11.35 -16.63
C ARG A 343 0.10 -9.90 -16.88
N PRO A 344 1.11 -9.65 -17.73
CA PRO A 344 1.47 -8.27 -18.08
C PRO A 344 0.28 -7.55 -18.72
N GLY A 345 -0.10 -6.41 -18.13
CA GLY A 345 -1.30 -5.65 -18.50
C GLY A 345 -2.55 -6.02 -17.71
N GLN A 346 -2.44 -6.92 -16.73
CA GLN A 346 -3.56 -7.37 -15.91
C GLN A 346 -3.41 -6.88 -14.47
N CYS A 347 -4.49 -6.35 -13.92
CA CYS A 347 -4.68 -6.11 -12.50
C CYS A 347 -5.74 -7.07 -11.97
N THR A 348 -5.34 -7.99 -11.10
CA THR A 348 -6.27 -8.90 -10.41
C THR A 348 -6.58 -8.33 -9.03
N VAL A 349 -7.84 -8.21 -8.68
CA VAL A 349 -8.31 -7.83 -7.34
C VAL A 349 -8.83 -9.08 -6.64
N LEU A 350 -8.13 -9.54 -5.61
CA LEU A 350 -8.53 -10.65 -4.74
C LEU A 350 -9.34 -10.09 -3.57
N GLN A 351 -10.66 -10.16 -3.68
CA GLN A 351 -11.56 -9.70 -2.62
C GLN A 351 -11.70 -10.74 -1.51
N LEU A 352 -11.53 -10.32 -0.26
CA LEU A 352 -11.56 -11.18 0.92
C LEU A 352 -12.58 -10.71 1.99
N ASN A 353 -13.44 -9.75 1.69
CA ASN A 353 -14.36 -9.09 2.64
C ASN A 353 -15.31 -10.04 3.40
N ASP A 354 -15.64 -11.19 2.84
CA ASP A 354 -16.52 -12.20 3.47
C ASP A 354 -15.77 -13.42 4.02
N ILE A 355 -14.44 -13.34 4.12
CA ILE A 355 -13.55 -14.41 4.56
C ILE A 355 -12.98 -14.08 5.94
N GLY A 356 -12.95 -15.06 6.85
CA GLY A 356 -12.44 -14.84 8.21
C GLY A 356 -10.94 -14.52 8.23
N GLU A 357 -10.48 -13.67 9.15
CA GLU A 357 -9.11 -13.15 9.16
C GLU A 357 -8.02 -14.26 9.14
N GLN A 358 -8.20 -15.33 9.91
CA GLN A 358 -7.27 -16.47 9.90
C GLN A 358 -7.21 -17.16 8.52
N GLU A 359 -8.34 -17.25 7.81
CA GLU A 359 -8.37 -17.78 6.44
C GLU A 359 -7.69 -16.84 5.47
N GLN A 360 -7.96 -15.53 5.58
CA GLN A 360 -7.28 -14.51 4.76
C GLN A 360 -5.76 -14.65 4.89
N GLN A 361 -5.24 -14.75 6.12
CA GLN A 361 -3.80 -14.91 6.37
C GLN A 361 -3.23 -16.18 5.76
N VAL A 362 -3.95 -17.31 5.80
CA VAL A 362 -3.50 -18.56 5.17
C VAL A 362 -3.59 -18.51 3.64
N ILE A 363 -4.65 -17.94 3.09
CA ILE A 363 -4.82 -17.73 1.63
C ILE A 363 -3.65 -16.90 1.11
N VAL A 364 -3.40 -15.75 1.74
CA VAL A 364 -2.33 -14.83 1.35
C VAL A 364 -0.96 -15.46 1.57
N GLY A 365 -0.72 -16.11 2.72
CA GLY A 365 0.55 -16.81 2.99
C GLY A 365 0.85 -17.89 1.96
N THR A 366 -0.15 -18.70 1.61
CA THR A 366 -0.02 -19.76 0.60
C THR A 366 0.21 -19.19 -0.80
N LEU A 367 -0.52 -18.14 -1.18
CA LEU A 367 -0.35 -17.46 -2.45
C LEU A 367 1.05 -16.86 -2.58
N LEU A 368 1.54 -16.17 -1.54
CA LEU A 368 2.87 -15.59 -1.51
C LEU A 368 3.96 -16.66 -1.62
N ARG A 369 3.83 -17.79 -0.91
CA ARG A 369 4.78 -18.92 -1.03
C ARG A 369 4.79 -19.48 -2.45
N ARG A 370 3.62 -19.69 -3.06
CA ARG A 370 3.49 -20.17 -4.45
C ARG A 370 4.15 -19.21 -5.44
N VAL A 371 3.84 -17.91 -5.35
CA VAL A 371 4.45 -16.88 -6.21
C VAL A 371 5.96 -16.86 -6.07
N ASN A 372 6.48 -16.84 -4.83
CA ASN A 372 7.91 -16.81 -4.58
C ASN A 372 8.61 -18.04 -5.16
N ASN A 373 8.06 -19.23 -4.90
CA ASN A 373 8.61 -20.49 -5.40
C ASN A 373 8.58 -20.55 -6.94
N ALA A 374 7.50 -20.09 -7.56
CA ALA A 374 7.38 -20.08 -9.02
C ALA A 374 8.40 -19.14 -9.67
N ARG A 375 8.60 -17.94 -9.10
CA ARG A 375 9.60 -16.99 -9.58
C ARG A 375 11.03 -17.47 -9.36
N VAL A 376 11.33 -18.09 -8.23
CA VAL A 376 12.64 -18.73 -7.99
C VAL A 376 12.90 -19.84 -9.01
N ALA A 377 11.94 -20.74 -9.22
CA ALA A 377 12.09 -21.85 -10.18
C ALA A 377 12.27 -21.35 -11.63
N THR A 378 11.51 -20.32 -12.01
CA THR A 378 11.61 -19.68 -13.33
C THR A 378 12.99 -19.05 -13.53
N GLU A 379 13.46 -18.22 -12.60
CA GLU A 379 14.76 -17.52 -12.72
C GLU A 379 15.95 -18.49 -12.70
N LYS A 380 15.84 -19.58 -11.93
CA LYS A 380 16.84 -20.66 -11.91
C LYS A 380 16.73 -21.62 -13.10
N ARG A 381 15.73 -21.45 -13.97
CA ARG A 381 15.42 -22.33 -15.11
C ARG A 381 15.16 -23.79 -14.69
N GLU A 382 14.65 -23.98 -13.48
CA GLU A 382 14.21 -25.29 -12.96
C GLU A 382 12.81 -25.67 -13.50
N GLU A 383 12.05 -24.68 -13.96
CA GLU A 383 10.72 -24.84 -14.54
C GLU A 383 10.57 -23.92 -15.76
N ALA A 384 9.91 -24.43 -16.79
CA ALA A 384 9.67 -23.73 -18.06
C ALA A 384 8.31 -24.04 -18.70
N ASP A 385 7.51 -24.95 -18.13
CA ASP A 385 6.21 -25.31 -18.65
C ASP A 385 5.17 -24.20 -18.38
N PRO A 386 4.60 -23.56 -19.42
CA PRO A 386 3.56 -22.54 -19.26
C PRO A 386 2.29 -23.02 -18.54
N MET A 387 2.04 -24.34 -18.50
CA MET A 387 0.89 -24.93 -17.81
C MET A 387 1.18 -25.24 -16.33
N SER A 388 2.46 -25.21 -15.93
CA SER A 388 2.87 -25.45 -14.55
C SER A 388 2.60 -24.23 -13.68
N ASP A 389 1.93 -24.45 -12.53
CA ASP A 389 1.73 -23.39 -11.53
C ASP A 389 3.06 -22.94 -10.89
N ARG A 390 4.14 -23.70 -11.09
CA ARG A 390 5.51 -23.34 -10.67
C ARG A 390 6.23 -22.46 -11.68
N PHE A 391 5.59 -22.09 -12.78
CA PHE A 391 6.16 -21.22 -13.80
C PHE A 391 5.50 -19.84 -13.79
N LEU A 392 6.30 -18.79 -13.64
CA LEU A 392 5.83 -17.41 -13.72
C LEU A 392 6.87 -16.58 -14.47
N PRO A 393 6.73 -16.38 -15.79
CA PRO A 393 7.82 -15.90 -16.67
C PRO A 393 8.14 -14.41 -16.56
N TYR A 394 7.44 -13.66 -15.73
CA TYR A 394 7.57 -12.21 -15.60
C TYR A 394 7.56 -11.76 -14.15
N PRO A 395 8.16 -10.60 -13.84
CA PRO A 395 8.03 -9.97 -12.53
C PRO A 395 6.57 -9.65 -12.21
N VAL A 396 6.24 -9.70 -10.93
CA VAL A 396 4.90 -9.41 -10.43
C VAL A 396 4.94 -8.43 -9.28
N PHE A 397 3.86 -7.67 -9.11
CA PHE A 397 3.70 -6.74 -8.01
C PHE A 397 2.42 -7.05 -7.24
N ILE A 398 2.55 -7.27 -5.92
CA ILE A 398 1.43 -7.64 -5.05
C ILE A 398 1.20 -6.51 -4.05
N LEU A 399 0.03 -5.90 -4.10
CA LEU A 399 -0.40 -4.87 -3.16
C LEU A 399 -1.26 -5.50 -2.07
N ILE A 400 -0.94 -5.29 -0.81
CA ILE A 400 -1.63 -5.87 0.33
C ILE A 400 -2.28 -4.76 1.14
N GLU A 401 -3.61 -4.64 1.05
CA GLU A 401 -4.40 -3.79 1.93
C GLU A 401 -4.43 -4.33 3.36
N GLU A 402 -4.53 -3.40 4.30
CA GLU A 402 -4.43 -3.68 5.73
C GLU A 402 -3.31 -4.65 6.11
N ALA A 403 -2.10 -4.38 5.60
CA ALA A 403 -0.89 -5.18 5.78
C ALA A 403 -0.60 -5.58 7.24
N HIS A 404 -1.03 -4.77 8.21
CA HIS A 404 -0.90 -5.09 9.64
C HIS A 404 -1.67 -6.35 10.07
N ARG A 405 -2.66 -6.81 9.29
CA ARG A 405 -3.34 -8.10 9.50
C ARG A 405 -2.47 -9.29 9.05
N PHE A 406 -1.60 -9.08 8.08
CA PHE A 406 -0.77 -10.13 7.47
C PHE A 406 0.65 -10.19 8.04
N ALA A 407 1.11 -9.10 8.67
CA ALA A 407 2.36 -9.04 9.41
C ALA A 407 2.21 -8.15 10.66
N PRO A 408 1.46 -8.59 11.69
CA PRO A 408 1.22 -7.79 12.88
C PRO A 408 2.47 -7.59 13.73
N ALA A 409 2.57 -6.45 14.41
CA ALA A 409 3.62 -6.19 15.39
C ALA A 409 3.44 -7.09 16.63
N GLY A 410 4.53 -7.72 17.07
CA GLY A 410 4.54 -8.54 18.30
C GLY A 410 3.88 -9.91 18.19
N ALA A 411 3.38 -10.30 17.01
CA ALA A 411 2.85 -11.63 16.73
C ALA A 411 3.32 -12.12 15.37
N THR A 412 3.55 -13.42 15.23
CA THR A 412 3.86 -14.04 13.94
C THR A 412 2.65 -14.82 13.47
N VAL A 413 2.09 -14.45 12.33
CA VAL A 413 1.04 -15.21 11.64
C VAL A 413 1.64 -15.93 10.44
N VAL A 414 0.85 -16.80 9.82
CA VAL A 414 1.27 -17.63 8.67
C VAL A 414 1.94 -16.81 7.56
N SER A 415 1.36 -15.65 7.22
CA SER A 415 1.89 -14.78 6.17
C SER A 415 3.14 -13.99 6.57
N THR A 416 3.44 -13.80 7.86
CA THR A 416 4.54 -12.94 8.32
C THR A 416 5.89 -13.42 7.78
N ASN A 417 6.19 -14.72 7.93
CA ASN A 417 7.50 -15.24 7.58
C ASN A 417 7.77 -15.21 6.07
N VAL A 418 6.77 -15.61 5.26
CA VAL A 418 6.90 -15.54 3.81
C VAL A 418 7.01 -14.10 3.32
N LEU A 419 6.31 -13.14 3.95
CA LEU A 419 6.48 -11.73 3.66
C LEU A 419 7.91 -11.26 3.95
N LYS A 420 8.48 -11.61 5.11
CA LYS A 420 9.89 -11.28 5.43
C LYS A 420 10.86 -11.87 4.41
N THR A 421 10.65 -13.11 3.98
CA THR A 421 11.46 -13.75 2.92
C THR A 421 11.35 -13.00 1.60
N ILE A 422 10.13 -12.68 1.14
CA ILE A 422 9.92 -11.96 -0.12
C ILE A 422 10.52 -10.55 -0.05
N LEU A 423 10.35 -9.84 1.06
CA LEU A 423 10.90 -8.49 1.21
C LEU A 423 12.44 -8.47 1.25
N SER A 424 13.06 -9.57 1.71
CA SER A 424 14.52 -9.67 1.77
C SER A 424 15.16 -10.19 0.48
N GLU A 425 14.47 -11.10 -0.23
CA GLU A 425 15.05 -11.83 -1.37
C GLU A 425 14.29 -11.65 -2.68
N GLY A 426 13.02 -11.25 -2.63
CA GLY A 426 12.10 -11.16 -3.77
C GLY A 426 12.58 -10.23 -4.87
N ARG A 427 13.39 -9.21 -4.53
CA ARG A 427 14.11 -8.35 -5.49
C ARG A 427 14.88 -9.15 -6.54
N LYS A 428 15.58 -10.22 -6.13
CA LYS A 428 16.40 -11.06 -7.02
C LYS A 428 15.55 -11.84 -8.02
N PHE A 429 14.29 -12.11 -7.66
CA PHE A 429 13.39 -12.95 -8.41
C PHE A 429 12.23 -12.16 -9.04
N GLY A 430 12.23 -10.82 -8.96
CA GLY A 430 11.16 -9.99 -9.53
C GLY A 430 9.81 -10.14 -8.84
N VAL A 431 9.78 -10.41 -7.53
CA VAL A 431 8.55 -10.38 -6.73
C VAL A 431 8.55 -9.08 -5.92
N GLY A 432 7.73 -8.12 -6.36
CA GLY A 432 7.51 -6.87 -5.65
C GLY A 432 6.30 -6.92 -4.73
N VAL A 433 6.38 -6.22 -3.60
CA VAL A 433 5.29 -6.15 -2.62
C VAL A 433 5.05 -4.69 -2.26
N GLY A 434 3.80 -4.25 -2.31
CA GLY A 434 3.34 -3.00 -1.75
C GLY A 434 2.52 -3.27 -0.50
N LEU A 435 2.90 -2.68 0.63
CA LEU A 435 2.17 -2.81 1.88
C LEU A 435 1.36 -1.56 2.14
N ILE A 436 0.08 -1.74 2.43
CA ILE A 436 -0.79 -0.63 2.74
C ILE A 436 -1.33 -0.84 4.15
N THR A 437 -1.07 0.09 5.08
CA THR A 437 -1.67 0.02 6.43
C THR A 437 -2.02 1.37 7.01
N GLN A 438 -3.18 1.46 7.67
CA GLN A 438 -3.59 2.67 8.37
C GLN A 438 -3.04 2.77 9.80
N ARG A 439 -2.34 1.71 10.24
CA ARG A 439 -1.77 1.57 11.59
C ARG A 439 -0.31 1.10 11.46
N PRO A 440 0.62 2.01 11.09
CA PRO A 440 2.04 1.65 10.93
C PRO A 440 2.63 1.07 12.22
N GLY A 441 2.25 1.56 13.40
CA GLY A 441 2.68 1.02 14.69
C GLY A 441 2.19 -0.40 15.01
N LYS A 442 1.22 -0.93 14.23
CA LYS A 442 0.76 -2.33 14.33
C LYS A 442 1.35 -3.25 13.27
N LEU A 443 2.21 -2.74 12.38
CA LEU A 443 2.91 -3.54 11.38
C LEU A 443 4.27 -3.98 11.94
N ASP A 444 4.70 -5.20 11.61
CA ASP A 444 6.03 -5.70 11.94
C ASP A 444 7.13 -4.75 11.41
N GLN A 445 8.09 -4.41 12.28
CA GLN A 445 9.13 -3.40 11.98
C GLN A 445 10.14 -3.89 10.93
N ASP A 446 10.45 -5.19 10.90
CA ASP A 446 11.35 -5.75 9.88
C ASP A 446 10.67 -5.65 8.52
N VAL A 447 9.38 -5.99 8.46
CA VAL A 447 8.57 -5.87 7.23
C VAL A 447 8.51 -4.42 6.73
N LEU A 448 8.26 -3.45 7.63
CA LEU A 448 8.21 -2.03 7.25
C LEU A 448 9.58 -1.48 6.80
N SER A 449 10.66 -1.83 7.51
CA SER A 449 12.01 -1.33 7.22
C SER A 449 12.57 -1.83 5.88
N GLN A 450 12.11 -2.97 5.37
CA GLN A 450 12.49 -3.46 4.05
C GLN A 450 11.75 -2.75 2.89
N CYS A 451 10.73 -1.95 3.18
CA CYS A 451 10.03 -1.17 2.16
C CYS A 451 10.82 0.12 1.84
N MET A 452 11.67 0.06 0.82
CA MET A 452 12.60 1.16 0.52
C MET A 452 11.94 2.37 -0.14
N THR A 453 10.70 2.27 -0.62
CA THR A 453 9.90 3.41 -1.08
C THR A 453 8.69 3.59 -0.16
N GLN A 454 8.48 4.78 0.37
CA GLN A 454 7.39 5.05 1.31
C GLN A 454 6.55 6.24 0.88
N PHE A 455 5.24 6.04 0.84
CA PHE A 455 4.22 7.07 0.69
C PHE A 455 3.61 7.32 2.07
N ILE A 456 3.94 8.46 2.66
CA ILE A 456 3.55 8.80 4.03
C ILE A 456 2.56 9.94 3.96
N MET A 457 1.30 9.63 4.23
CA MET A 457 0.21 10.61 4.25
C MET A 457 0.01 11.14 5.66
N ARG A 458 -1.04 11.94 5.88
CA ARG A 458 -1.36 12.52 7.18
C ARG A 458 -1.41 11.46 8.29
N ILE A 459 -0.60 11.65 9.34
CA ILE A 459 -0.56 10.81 10.53
C ILE A 459 -0.46 11.70 11.77
N VAL A 460 -1.45 11.58 12.65
CA VAL A 460 -1.59 12.44 13.84
C VAL A 460 -1.08 11.75 15.12
N ASN A 461 -1.13 10.42 15.16
CA ASN A 461 -0.72 9.65 16.34
C ASN A 461 0.81 9.70 16.53
N PRO A 462 1.34 10.18 17.68
CA PRO A 462 2.78 10.26 17.93
C PRO A 462 3.51 8.90 17.92
N ILE A 463 2.84 7.82 18.33
CA ILE A 463 3.42 6.45 18.31
C ILE A 463 3.67 6.01 16.86
N ASP A 464 2.70 6.28 15.99
CA ASP A 464 2.80 5.97 14.56
C ASP A 464 3.87 6.84 13.87
N GLN A 465 3.96 8.13 14.21
CA GLN A 465 5.02 9.03 13.71
C GLN A 465 6.41 8.53 14.11
N THR A 466 6.60 8.14 15.37
CA THR A 466 7.88 7.63 15.87
C THR A 466 8.27 6.34 15.16
N THR A 467 7.31 5.44 14.95
CA THR A 467 7.53 4.18 14.21
C THR A 467 7.95 4.42 12.76
N ILE A 468 7.36 5.42 12.11
CA ILE A 468 7.74 5.79 10.74
C ILE A 468 9.12 6.42 10.71
N ALA A 469 9.41 7.32 11.65
CA ALA A 469 10.71 7.99 11.73
C ALA A 469 11.88 7.03 11.91
N SER A 470 11.68 5.88 12.56
CA SER A 470 12.70 4.83 12.65
C SER A 470 12.93 4.07 11.34
N SER A 471 11.94 4.04 10.44
CA SER A 471 12.03 3.40 9.12
C SER A 471 12.47 4.33 7.98
N VAL A 472 12.40 5.65 8.17
CA VAL A 472 12.79 6.65 7.17
C VAL A 472 14.23 7.10 7.39
N GLU A 473 15.02 7.08 6.31
CA GLU A 473 16.41 7.52 6.31
C GLU A 473 16.58 9.02 5.96
N GLY A 474 17.65 9.64 6.49
CA GLY A 474 18.18 10.93 6.01
C GLY A 474 17.24 12.14 6.13
N VAL A 475 17.23 12.96 5.06
CA VAL A 475 16.50 14.25 4.94
C VAL A 475 14.99 14.09 5.14
N GLY A 476 14.45 12.90 4.85
CA GLY A 476 13.03 12.62 5.01
C GLY A 476 12.53 12.78 6.44
N ARG A 477 13.40 12.64 7.46
CA ARG A 477 13.00 12.73 8.88
C ARG A 477 12.46 14.10 9.27
N LYS A 478 13.06 15.20 8.81
CA LYS A 478 12.55 16.55 9.10
C LYS A 478 11.23 16.83 8.40
N MET A 479 11.02 16.26 7.21
CA MET A 479 9.72 16.35 6.55
C MET A 479 8.61 15.64 7.33
N LEU A 480 8.94 14.69 8.22
CA LEU A 480 7.94 14.00 9.03
C LEU A 480 7.31 14.91 10.09
N ASP A 481 7.96 16.02 10.45
CA ASP A 481 7.39 17.02 11.36
C ASP A 481 6.11 17.66 10.76
N GLU A 482 5.95 17.61 9.43
CA GLU A 482 4.78 18.10 8.70
C GLU A 482 3.63 17.08 8.61
N LEU A 483 3.80 15.83 9.06
CA LEU A 483 2.78 14.79 8.96
C LEU A 483 1.41 15.17 9.53
N PRO A 484 1.29 15.88 10.67
CA PRO A 484 -0.01 16.31 11.19
C PRO A 484 -0.71 17.35 10.31
N ALA A 485 0.08 18.18 9.63
CA ALA A 485 -0.36 19.33 8.82
C ALA A 485 -0.78 18.92 7.40
N LEU A 486 -0.33 17.76 6.91
CA LEU A 486 -0.75 17.24 5.61
C LEU A 486 -2.28 17.15 5.51
N THR A 487 -2.82 17.61 4.38
CA THR A 487 -4.25 17.52 4.06
C THR A 487 -4.55 16.33 3.16
N LYS A 488 -5.85 16.03 2.93
CA LYS A 488 -6.26 14.96 2.02
C LYS A 488 -5.69 15.23 0.61
N GLY A 489 -5.13 14.19 0.00
CA GLY A 489 -4.48 14.32 -1.31
C GLY A 489 -3.04 14.83 -1.27
N GLN A 490 -2.46 15.04 -0.08
CA GLN A 490 -1.04 15.32 0.09
C GLN A 490 -0.30 14.09 0.64
N VAL A 491 0.93 13.89 0.19
CA VAL A 491 1.77 12.76 0.57
C VAL A 491 3.24 13.15 0.58
N ILE A 492 4.00 12.66 1.54
CA ILE A 492 5.47 12.66 1.49
C ILE A 492 5.88 11.36 0.80
N ILE A 493 6.66 11.49 -0.27
CA ILE A 493 7.25 10.34 -0.97
C ILE A 493 8.73 10.33 -0.63
N SER A 494 9.21 9.22 -0.06
CA SER A 494 10.60 9.02 0.31
C SER A 494 11.10 7.68 -0.23
N GLY A 495 12.42 7.57 -0.41
CA GLY A 495 13.06 6.33 -0.82
C GLY A 495 13.49 6.28 -2.28
N VAL A 496 13.88 5.09 -2.74
CA VAL A 496 14.62 4.89 -4.00
C VAL A 496 13.83 5.15 -5.30
N SER A 497 12.50 5.33 -5.21
CA SER A 497 11.67 5.66 -6.37
C SER A 497 11.67 7.15 -6.73
N VAL A 498 12.25 8.00 -5.88
CA VAL A 498 12.52 9.42 -6.08
C VAL A 498 14.00 9.70 -5.81
N ASN A 499 14.57 10.77 -6.37
CA ASN A 499 15.99 11.10 -6.14
C ASN A 499 16.20 11.78 -4.78
N THR A 500 15.15 12.36 -4.22
CA THR A 500 15.15 12.96 -2.88
C THR A 500 13.73 12.95 -2.32
N PRO A 501 13.53 12.91 -0.99
CA PRO A 501 12.20 13.01 -0.41
C PRO A 501 11.46 14.27 -0.89
N VAL A 502 10.18 14.13 -1.21
CA VAL A 502 9.34 15.24 -1.74
C VAL A 502 7.96 15.22 -1.11
N MET A 503 7.40 16.41 -0.87
CA MET A 503 5.97 16.58 -0.62
C MET A 503 5.23 16.71 -1.94
N CYS A 504 4.27 15.83 -2.19
CA CYS A 504 3.53 15.73 -3.43
C CYS A 504 2.04 15.97 -3.19
N ARG A 505 1.42 16.77 -4.04
CA ARG A 505 -0.03 16.82 -4.24
C ARG A 505 -0.39 15.72 -5.23
N VAL A 506 -1.13 14.71 -4.78
CA VAL A 506 -1.55 13.56 -5.59
C VAL A 506 -2.50 14.03 -6.68
N ARG A 507 -2.29 13.55 -7.93
CA ARG A 507 -3.16 13.88 -9.07
C ARG A 507 -4.55 13.28 -8.90
N THR A 508 -5.49 13.76 -9.70
CA THR A 508 -6.79 13.11 -9.85
C THR A 508 -6.65 11.73 -10.49
N ARG A 509 -7.42 10.75 -10.00
CA ARG A 509 -7.59 9.43 -10.61
C ARG A 509 -8.33 9.53 -11.94
N HIS A 510 -7.97 8.65 -12.87
CA HIS A 510 -8.73 8.48 -14.12
C HIS A 510 -9.98 7.62 -13.90
N THR A 511 -9.96 6.76 -12.90
CA THR A 511 -11.08 5.91 -12.48
C THR A 511 -11.77 6.48 -11.23
N THR A 512 -13.05 6.16 -11.05
CA THR A 512 -13.79 6.56 -9.85
C THR A 512 -13.25 5.87 -8.59
N HIS A 513 -13.63 6.36 -7.41
CA HIS A 513 -13.20 5.80 -6.14
C HIS A 513 -14.35 5.05 -5.46
N GLY A 514 -14.18 3.72 -5.29
CA GLY A 514 -15.20 2.81 -4.78
C GLY A 514 -15.47 2.87 -3.26
N GLY A 515 -14.65 3.59 -2.50
CA GLY A 515 -14.73 3.68 -1.03
C GLY A 515 -15.36 4.96 -0.49
N GLN A 516 -16.32 5.58 -1.22
CA GLN A 516 -17.00 6.77 -0.68
C GLN A 516 -17.76 6.40 0.59
N THR A 517 -17.56 7.18 1.65
CA THR A 517 -18.34 7.03 2.89
C THR A 517 -19.82 7.11 2.54
N ILE A 518 -20.58 6.11 2.98
CA ILE A 518 -22.03 6.10 2.81
C ILE A 518 -22.59 7.41 3.36
N ASP A 519 -23.27 8.18 2.52
CA ASP A 519 -24.02 9.35 2.94
C ASP A 519 -25.29 8.86 3.65
N ALA A 520 -25.13 8.54 4.93
CA ALA A 520 -26.23 8.03 5.75
C ALA A 520 -27.42 9.01 5.78
N PRO A 521 -27.24 10.34 5.95
CA PRO A 521 -28.33 11.30 5.80
C PRO A 521 -29.05 11.21 4.44
N ALA A 522 -28.32 11.14 3.32
CA ALA A 522 -28.95 11.01 2.00
C ALA A 522 -29.73 9.70 1.86
N GLN A 523 -29.19 8.58 2.35
CA GLN A 523 -29.89 7.29 2.31
C GLN A 523 -31.10 7.24 3.25
N TRP A 524 -31.02 7.85 4.42
CA TRP A 524 -32.16 7.99 5.33
C TRP A 524 -33.23 8.92 4.76
N ALA A 525 -32.84 9.99 4.07
CA ALA A 525 -33.77 10.83 3.34
C ALA A 525 -34.45 10.03 2.20
N GLU A 526 -33.69 9.21 1.47
CA GLU A 526 -34.22 8.33 0.42
C GLU A 526 -35.23 7.31 0.99
N TRP A 527 -35.05 6.85 2.23
CA TRP A 527 -36.05 6.00 2.89
C TRP A 527 -37.42 6.70 2.97
N HIS A 528 -37.47 8.00 3.20
CA HIS A 528 -38.71 8.76 3.24
C HIS A 528 -39.20 9.21 1.85
N SER A 529 -38.54 8.83 0.77
CA SER A 529 -39.01 9.13 -0.59
C SER A 529 -40.32 8.40 -0.90
N GLU A 530 -41.23 9.08 -1.62
CA GLU A 530 -42.52 8.52 -2.04
C GLU A 530 -42.36 7.19 -2.78
N ARG A 531 -41.31 7.06 -3.59
CA ARG A 531 -40.98 5.83 -4.32
C ARG A 531 -40.69 4.63 -3.40
N ARG A 532 -39.90 4.84 -2.34
CA ARG A 532 -39.59 3.79 -1.34
C ARG A 532 -40.78 3.52 -0.43
N GLN A 533 -41.57 4.54 -0.12
CA GLN A 533 -42.79 4.40 0.67
C GLN A 533 -43.83 3.53 -0.05
N ALA A 534 -44.11 3.81 -1.33
CA ALA A 534 -45.01 2.99 -2.14
C ALA A 534 -44.53 1.52 -2.23
N HIS A 535 -43.22 1.30 -2.39
CA HIS A 535 -42.65 -0.05 -2.39
C HIS A 535 -42.87 -0.76 -1.04
N ARG A 536 -42.71 -0.07 0.09
CA ARG A 536 -42.96 -0.66 1.42
C ARG A 536 -44.42 -0.99 1.64
N GLU A 537 -45.33 -0.11 1.23
CA GLU A 537 -46.76 -0.32 1.32
C GLU A 537 -47.19 -1.53 0.46
N GLN A 538 -46.59 -1.68 -0.72
CA GLN A 538 -46.80 -2.83 -1.59
C GLN A 538 -46.22 -4.13 -1.00
N SER A 539 -45.01 -4.08 -0.43
CA SER A 539 -44.37 -5.23 0.23
C SER A 539 -45.07 -5.66 1.53
N ALA A 540 -45.67 -4.71 2.26
CA ALA A 540 -46.37 -4.94 3.51
C ALA A 540 -47.83 -5.35 3.30
N SER A 541 -48.37 -5.24 2.08
CA SER A 541 -49.69 -5.74 1.77
C SER A 541 -49.72 -7.26 1.87
N ILE A 542 -50.44 -7.78 2.87
CA ILE A 542 -50.64 -9.22 3.08
C ILE A 542 -51.32 -9.79 1.84
N LEU A 543 -50.78 -10.88 1.28
CA LEU A 543 -51.41 -11.68 0.23
C LEU A 543 -52.81 -12.11 0.68
N VAL A 544 -53.83 -11.36 0.29
CA VAL A 544 -55.22 -11.77 0.45
C VAL A 544 -55.39 -12.98 -0.47
N ARG A 545 -55.53 -14.17 0.13
CA ARG A 545 -55.93 -15.37 -0.61
C ARG A 545 -57.27 -15.06 -1.28
N PRO A 546 -57.43 -15.26 -2.59
CA PRO A 546 -58.67 -14.96 -3.27
C PRO A 546 -59.76 -15.86 -2.65
N GLU A 547 -60.83 -15.23 -2.14
CA GLU A 547 -62.03 -15.97 -1.72
C GLU A 547 -62.51 -16.79 -2.92
N GLY A 548 -62.66 -18.10 -2.72
CA GLY A 548 -63.08 -19.03 -3.75
C GLY A 548 -64.39 -18.57 -4.37
N LYS A 549 -64.42 -18.48 -5.71
CA LYS A 549 -65.64 -18.24 -6.48
C LYS A 549 -66.71 -19.22 -6.00
N LYS A 550 -67.81 -18.70 -5.43
CA LYS A 550 -69.04 -19.48 -5.24
C LYS A 550 -69.50 -19.94 -6.61
N GLY A 551 -69.58 -21.25 -6.81
CA GLY A 551 -70.07 -21.86 -8.04
C GLY A 551 -71.48 -21.37 -8.37
N GLU A 552 -71.67 -20.88 -9.59
CA GLU A 552 -73.00 -20.64 -10.15
C GLU A 552 -73.64 -21.99 -10.47
N ARG A 553 -74.80 -22.25 -9.86
CA ARG A 553 -75.64 -23.40 -10.21
C ARG A 553 -76.44 -23.08 -11.47
N ILE A 554 -76.20 -23.83 -12.54
CA ILE A 554 -77.10 -23.89 -13.70
C ILE A 554 -77.60 -25.34 -13.82
N GLY A 555 -78.92 -25.53 -13.74
CA GLY A 555 -79.55 -26.79 -14.14
C GLY A 555 -79.52 -27.97 -13.14
N GLY A 556 -79.30 -27.74 -11.85
CA GLY A 556 -79.55 -28.75 -10.81
C GLY A 556 -78.54 -29.91 -10.74
N MET A 557 -77.35 -29.77 -11.30
CA MET A 557 -76.21 -30.65 -11.01
C MET A 557 -74.99 -29.79 -10.66
N ASP A 558 -74.34 -30.10 -9.53
CA ASP A 558 -73.07 -29.48 -9.13
C ASP A 558 -71.96 -30.04 -10.04
N ILE A 559 -71.14 -29.17 -10.66
CA ILE A 559 -69.90 -29.53 -11.37
C ILE A 559 -68.72 -29.08 -10.52
#